data_AF-A0A6A9SP56-F1
#
_entry.id   AF-A0A6A9SP56-F1
#
_cell.length_a   1.000
_cell.length_b   1.000
_cell.length_c   1.000
_cell.angle_alpha   90.00
_cell.angle_beta   90.00
_cell.angle_gamma   90.00
#
_symmetry.space_group_name_H-M   'P 1'
#
loop_
_entity.id
_entity.type
_entity.pdbx_description
1 polymer ?
#
loop_
_entity_poly.entity_id
_entity_poly.type
_entity_poly.pdbx_seq_one_letter_code
_entity_poly.pdbx_strand_id
1 'polypeptide(L)'
;MTLLSGSAVAADAGDTAVVDQVGEEYALIFVEEGGQQEGRLVETTELPEEGRHANAVLREVDGEWTYDEAETERRYEAAQSRFDELSEDL
;
A
#
# COMPACT_ATOMS: atom_id res chain seq x y z
N MET A 1 -6.23 -15.66 -30.08
CA MET A 1 -7.12 -15.37 -28.94
C MET A 1 -6.42 -14.31 -28.12
N THR A 2 -6.75 -13.05 -28.37
CA THR A 2 -6.13 -11.89 -27.74
C THR A 2 -6.67 -11.78 -26.33
N LEU A 3 -5.82 -12.00 -25.32
CA LEU A 3 -6.17 -11.72 -23.93
C LEU A 3 -6.24 -10.20 -23.80
N LEU A 4 -7.46 -9.69 -23.70
CA LEU A 4 -7.71 -8.33 -23.22
C LEU A 4 -7.17 -8.26 -21.79
N SER A 5 -6.03 -7.60 -21.61
CA SER A 5 -5.62 -7.06 -20.31
C SER A 5 -6.82 -6.31 -19.76
N GLY A 6 -7.36 -6.80 -18.64
CA GLY A 6 -8.35 -6.09 -17.88
C GLY A 6 -7.78 -4.72 -17.55
N SER A 7 -8.37 -3.69 -18.14
CA SER A 7 -8.13 -2.31 -17.79
C SER A 7 -8.33 -2.20 -16.29
N ALA A 8 -7.23 -2.09 -15.53
CA ALA A 8 -7.32 -1.51 -14.20
C ALA A 8 -8.01 -0.18 -14.41
N VAL A 9 -9.21 -0.05 -13.85
CA VAL A 9 -9.91 1.22 -13.80
C VAL A 9 -8.89 2.20 -13.25
N ALA A 10 -8.51 3.17 -14.07
CA ALA A 10 -7.87 4.37 -13.55
C ALA A 10 -8.96 5.06 -12.73
N ALA A 11 -9.15 4.56 -11.50
CA ALA A 11 -9.66 5.41 -10.44
C ALA A 11 -8.72 6.60 -10.43
N ASP A 12 -9.29 7.80 -10.36
CA ASP A 12 -8.56 9.04 -10.14
C ASP A 12 -7.37 8.74 -9.23
N ALA A 13 -6.15 8.99 -9.70
CA ALA A 13 -4.93 8.47 -9.08
C ALA A 13 -4.68 9.22 -7.77
N GLY A 14 -5.53 8.97 -6.77
CA GLY A 14 -5.33 9.39 -5.40
C GLY A 14 -4.05 8.80 -4.89
N ASP A 15 -3.41 9.53 -3.99
CA ASP A 15 -2.13 9.14 -3.45
C ASP A 15 -2.21 7.75 -2.81
N THR A 16 -1.20 6.93 -3.09
CA THR A 16 -1.07 5.60 -2.46
C THR A 16 -0.14 5.75 -1.27
N ALA A 17 -0.45 5.10 -0.16
CA ALA A 17 0.42 5.13 1.01
C ALA A 17 0.68 3.73 1.55
N VAL A 18 1.83 3.57 2.20
CA VAL A 18 2.19 2.34 2.93
C VAL A 18 2.30 2.65 4.41
N VAL A 19 1.66 1.85 5.23
CA VAL A 19 1.79 1.93 6.69
C VAL A 19 3.12 1.31 7.11
N ASP A 20 3.98 2.10 7.75
CA ASP A 20 5.24 1.62 8.31
C ASP A 20 5.05 1.14 9.75
N GLN A 21 4.47 2.01 10.59
CA GLN A 21 4.25 1.75 12.00
C GLN A 21 2.89 2.27 12.46
N VAL A 22 2.21 1.49 13.31
CA VAL A 22 0.96 1.90 13.97
C VAL A 22 1.18 1.98 15.47
N GLY A 23 0.92 3.15 16.04
CA GLY A 23 0.85 3.40 17.47
C GLY A 23 -0.59 3.60 17.95
N GLU A 24 -0.75 3.85 19.25
CA GLU A 24 -2.07 4.03 19.87
C GLU A 24 -2.78 5.30 19.38
N GLU A 25 -2.05 6.41 19.26
CA GLU A 25 -2.58 7.71 18.85
C GLU A 25 -2.21 8.06 17.39
N TYR A 26 -1.02 7.67 16.94
CA TYR A 26 -0.53 8.00 15.59
C TYR A 26 0.02 6.78 14.85
N ALA A 27 -0.05 6.85 13.53
CA ALA A 27 0.64 5.97 12.61
C ALA A 27 1.64 6.76 11.75
N LEU A 28 2.76 6.12 11.41
CA LEU A 28 3.69 6.58 10.39
C LEU A 28 3.31 5.91 9.07
N ILE A 29 2.93 6.72 8.08
CA ILE A 29 2.67 6.28 6.72
C ILE A 29 3.65 6.92 5.76
N PHE A 30 3.86 6.26 4.63
CA PHE A 30 4.66 6.79 3.54
C PHE A 30 3.79 6.95 2.30
N VAL A 31 3.57 8.20 1.89
CA VAL A 31 2.73 8.55 0.75
C VAL A 31 3.59 8.62 -0.51
N GLU A 32 3.15 7.99 -1.58
CA GLU A 32 3.76 8.01 -2.89
C GLU A 32 3.15 9.14 -3.73
N GLU A 33 3.83 10.29 -3.80
CA GLU A 33 3.43 11.45 -4.60
C GLU A 33 4.51 11.74 -5.67
N GLY A 34 4.12 11.77 -6.95
CA GLY A 34 5.04 12.17 -8.03
C GLY A 34 6.29 11.30 -8.18
N GLY A 35 6.23 10.02 -7.78
CA GLY A 35 7.38 9.10 -7.83
C GLY A 35 8.39 9.29 -6.69
N GLN A 36 8.04 10.09 -5.68
CA GLN A 36 8.78 10.25 -4.44
C GLN A 36 7.94 9.70 -3.29
N GLN A 37 8.61 9.27 -2.23
CA GLN A 37 7.96 8.74 -1.04
C GLN A 37 8.21 9.70 0.12
N GLU A 38 7.13 10.26 0.68
CA GLU A 38 7.19 11.19 1.81
C GLU A 38 6.56 10.56 3.05
N GLY A 39 7.27 10.63 4.18
CA GLY A 39 6.76 10.17 5.46
C GLY A 39 5.79 11.17 6.08
N ARG A 40 4.61 10.70 6.50
CA ARG A 40 3.58 11.50 7.18
C ARG A 40 3.17 10.81 8.47
N LEU A 41 3.06 11.59 9.53
CA LEU A 41 2.42 11.16 10.78
C LEU A 41 0.93 11.52 10.70
N VAL A 42 0.07 10.54 10.89
CA VAL A 42 -1.41 10.69 10.85
C VAL A 42 -2.02 10.12 12.12
N GLU A 43 -3.20 10.59 12.52
CA GLU A 43 -3.89 9.99 13.67
C GLU A 43 -4.31 8.56 13.32
N THR A 44 -4.13 7.61 14.24
CA THR A 44 -4.48 6.20 14.00
C THR A 44 -5.97 6.06 13.66
N THR A 45 -6.82 6.94 14.19
CA THR A 45 -8.26 6.98 13.91
C THR A 45 -8.61 7.44 12.49
N GLU A 46 -7.72 8.14 11.79
CA GLU A 46 -7.90 8.51 10.37
C GLU A 46 -7.65 7.33 9.42
N LEU A 47 -6.99 6.28 9.92
CA LEU A 47 -6.77 5.06 9.13
C LEU A 47 -7.95 4.10 9.27
N PRO A 48 -8.33 3.41 8.17
CA PRO A 48 -9.34 2.35 8.22
C PRO A 48 -8.83 1.22 9.12
N GLU A 49 -9.70 0.67 9.97
CA GLU A 49 -9.32 -0.36 10.96
C GLU A 49 -8.60 -1.55 10.32
N GLU A 50 -9.05 -1.96 9.13
CA GLU A 50 -8.49 -3.05 8.34
C GLU A 50 -7.04 -2.78 7.90
N GLY A 51 -6.66 -1.51 7.71
CA GLY A 51 -5.32 -1.09 7.31
C GLY A 51 -4.40 -0.70 8.46
N ARG A 52 -4.81 -0.87 9.73
CA ARG A 52 -4.01 -0.50 10.91
C ARG A 52 -2.96 -1.56 11.26
N HIS A 53 -2.13 -1.90 10.28
CA HIS A 53 -0.99 -2.79 10.48
C HIS A 53 0.17 -2.43 9.55
N ALA A 54 1.39 -2.81 9.94
CA ALA A 54 2.56 -2.58 9.11
C ALA A 54 2.40 -3.25 7.74
N ASN A 55 2.95 -2.60 6.71
CA ASN A 55 2.87 -2.95 5.30
C ASN A 55 1.48 -2.90 4.66
N ALA A 56 0.45 -2.42 5.38
CA ALA A 56 -0.85 -2.17 4.76
C ALA A 56 -0.69 -1.11 3.66
N VAL A 57 -1.29 -1.37 2.50
CA VAL A 57 -1.40 -0.39 1.43
C VAL A 57 -2.73 0.33 1.54
N LEU A 58 -2.66 1.65 1.49
CA LEU A 58 -3.79 2.55 1.55
C LEU A 58 -3.91 3.31 0.23
N ARG A 59 -5.14 3.64 -0.16
CA ARG A 59 -5.44 4.57 -1.24
C ARG A 59 -6.27 5.71 -0.70
N GLU A 60 -5.90 6.94 -1.04
CA GLU A 60 -6.74 8.10 -0.75
C GLU A 60 -7.90 8.16 -1.75
N VAL A 61 -9.13 8.19 -1.23
CA VAL A 61 -10.36 8.33 -2.00
C VAL A 61 -11.18 9.45 -1.38
N ASP A 62 -11.44 10.50 -2.15
CA ASP A 62 -12.19 11.68 -1.69
C ASP A 62 -11.64 12.32 -0.39
N GLY A 63 -10.31 12.24 -0.18
CA GLY A 63 -9.63 12.77 1.01
C GLY A 63 -9.57 11.82 2.21
N GLU A 64 -10.01 10.57 2.06
CA GLU A 64 -10.05 9.57 3.12
C GLU A 64 -9.24 8.33 2.76
N TRP A 65 -8.51 7.76 3.73
CA TRP A 65 -7.72 6.56 3.50
C TRP A 65 -8.59 5.31 3.46
N THR A 66 -8.46 4.53 2.40
CA THR A 66 -9.11 3.22 2.24
C THR A 66 -8.06 2.13 2.16
N TYR A 67 -8.31 0.97 2.78
CA TYR A 67 -7.42 -0.18 2.71
C TYR A 67 -7.51 -0.87 1.35
N ASP A 68 -6.37 -1.10 0.70
CA ASP A 68 -6.26 -1.88 -0.54
C ASP A 68 -5.66 -3.26 -0.22
N GLU A 69 -6.53 -4.22 0.12
CA GLU A 69 -6.15 -5.60 0.42
C GLU A 69 -5.41 -6.25 -0.75
N ALA A 70 -5.94 -6.09 -1.96
CA ALA A 70 -5.38 -6.71 -3.16
C ALA A 70 -3.95 -6.22 -3.44
N GLU A 71 -3.68 -4.92 -3.30
CA GLU A 71 -2.32 -4.40 -3.47
C GLU A 71 -1.40 -4.80 -2.31
N THR A 72 -1.92 -4.88 -1.09
CA THR A 72 -1.17 -5.39 0.07
C THR A 72 -0.70 -6.82 -0.16
N GLU A 73 -1.60 -7.71 -0.61
CA GLU A 73 -1.28 -9.09 -0.95
C GLU A 73 -0.26 -9.17 -2.10
N ARG A 74 -0.47 -8.40 -3.18
CA ARG A 74 0.47 -8.37 -4.31
C ARG A 74 1.89 -7.97 -3.89
N ARG A 75 2.02 -6.95 -3.03
CA ARG A 75 3.33 -6.51 -2.54
C ARG A 75 3.99 -7.56 -1.65
N TYR A 76 3.21 -8.24 -0.82
CA TYR A 76 3.69 -9.35 -0.01
C TYR A 76 4.23 -10.50 -0.88
N GLU A 77 3.46 -10.95 -1.88
CA GLU A 77 3.88 -12.01 -2.80
C GLU A 77 5.14 -11.62 -3.60
N ALA A 78 5.22 -10.37 -4.05
CA ALA A 78 6.40 -9.87 -4.76
C ALA A 78 7.66 -9.82 -3.87
N ALA A 79 7.51 -9.46 -2.59
CA ALA A 79 8.61 -9.47 -1.63
C ALA A 79 9.09 -10.90 -1.33
N GLN A 80 8.17 -11.85 -1.15
CA GLN A 80 8.49 -13.27 -0.96
C GLN A 80 9.19 -13.86 -2.19
N SER A 81 8.65 -13.62 -3.39
CA SER A 81 9.23 -14.16 -4.64
C SER A 81 10.68 -13.70 -4.85
N ARG A 82 11.01 -12.46 -4.47
CA ARG A 82 12.40 -11.96 -4.51
C ARG A 82 13.28 -12.65 -3.48
N PHE A 83 12.75 -12.94 -2.29
CA PHE A 83 13.50 -13.65 -1.27
C PHE A 83 13.83 -15.08 -1.71
N ASP A 84 12.85 -15.79 -2.29
CA ASP A 84 13.04 -17.12 -2.84
C ASP A 84 14.14 -17.11 -3.92
N GLU A 85 14.07 -16.21 -4.90
CA GLU A 85 15.09 -16.07 -5.96
C GLU A 85 16.49 -15.80 -5.39
N LEU A 86 16.61 -14.92 -4.39
CA LEU A 86 17.89 -14.63 -3.73
C LEU A 86 18.43 -15.81 -2.91
N SER A 87 17.54 -16.67 -2.41
CA SER A 87 17.91 -17.83 -1.60
C SER A 87 18.34 -19.04 -2.44
N GLU A 88 17.84 -19.15 -3.68
CA GLU A 88 18.20 -20.21 -4.61
C GLU A 88 19.60 -20.00 -5.25
N ASP A 89 20.12 -18.77 -5.23
CA ASP A 89 21.44 -18.41 -5.77
C ASP A 89 22.60 -18.53 -4.73
N LEU A 90 22.32 -19.12 -3.54
CA LEU A 90 23.21 -19.22 -2.37
C LEU A 90 23.72 -20.65 -2.12
#